data_AF-A0A482T832-F1
#
_entry.id   AF-A0A482T832-F1
#
_cell.length_a   1.000
_cell.length_b   1.000
_cell.length_c   1.000
_cell.angle_alpha   90.00
_cell.angle_beta   90.00
_cell.angle_gamma   90.00
#
_symmetry.space_group_name_H-M   'P 1'
#
loop_
_entity.id
_entity.type
_entity.pdbx_description
1 polymer ?
#
loop_
_entity_poly.entity_id
_entity_poly.type
_entity_poly.pdbx_seq_one_letter_code
_entity_poly.pdbx_strand_id
1 'polypeptide(L)'
;MTDMPYEHSLVIFDNQDLDNPRERRMAVYALNDYYGSVLAEVGGGALDFWPRDLEKGIKHQWKKAKSRINELDDGNIPGKFNTAIESVNEIRNDISHDFEEIPPKDILEQSRELAPQWKDWILEVSEDYEQHQESLTATEALKQVGMRTLDDIQDQPQNYSFGLDNQQESLNEDVTQLRTELEGVSDEDSVTRELVNVISEIMELERDKDSLESEHRMREEEARRREETRRAENTMRVIVTEPVDDFGQITFVRHEVGKPDETYVVNVHHAKTPEEVRENLMDLEADDEVRFLVEESMSRDKNGRIETTPYIADIR
;
A
#
# COMPACT_ATOMS: atom_id res chain seq x y z
N MET A 1 -5.15 2.08 -37.25
CA MET A 1 -5.25 2.49 -35.84
C MET A 1 -5.07 1.23 -35.04
N THR A 2 -3.87 1.03 -34.50
CA THR A 2 -3.62 -0.02 -33.53
C THR A 2 -4.32 0.42 -32.26
N ASP A 3 -5.25 -0.38 -31.73
CA ASP A 3 -5.86 -0.10 -30.42
C ASP A 3 -4.74 0.04 -29.42
N MET A 4 -4.62 1.22 -28.81
CA MET A 4 -3.63 1.45 -27.77
C MET A 4 -4.01 0.57 -26.57
N PRO A 5 -3.05 -0.13 -25.95
CA PRO A 5 -3.34 -1.19 -24.98
C PRO A 5 -4.18 -0.73 -23.78
N TYR A 6 -4.12 0.55 -23.42
CA TYR A 6 -4.91 1.13 -22.33
C TYR A 6 -6.40 1.35 -22.66
N GLU A 7 -6.78 1.60 -23.93
CA GLU A 7 -8.20 1.80 -24.30
C GLU A 7 -9.04 0.55 -24.02
N HIS A 8 -8.41 -0.62 -24.10
CA HIS A 8 -9.03 -1.89 -23.74
C HIS A 8 -9.50 -1.93 -22.28
N SER A 9 -8.78 -1.29 -21.36
CA SER A 9 -9.17 -1.22 -19.94
C SER A 9 -10.46 -0.45 -19.74
N LEU A 10 -10.69 0.63 -20.50
CA LEU A 10 -11.98 1.34 -20.47
C LEU A 10 -13.11 0.49 -21.05
N VAL A 11 -12.85 -0.31 -22.08
CA VAL A 11 -13.83 -1.27 -22.60
C VAL A 11 -14.16 -2.34 -21.56
N ILE A 12 -13.18 -2.84 -20.79
CA ILE A 12 -13.44 -3.77 -19.68
C ILE A 12 -14.33 -3.11 -18.64
N PHE A 13 -14.03 -1.86 -18.26
CA PHE A 13 -14.84 -1.07 -17.33
C PHE A 13 -16.29 -0.94 -17.80
N ASP A 14 -16.49 -0.52 -19.05
CA ASP A 14 -17.82 -0.25 -19.62
C ASP A 14 -18.70 -1.51 -19.74
N ASN A 15 -18.10 -2.70 -19.67
CA ASN A 15 -18.80 -3.98 -19.67
C ASN A 15 -19.14 -4.50 -18.25
N GLN A 16 -18.71 -3.83 -17.18
CA GLN A 16 -19.05 -4.21 -15.81
C GLN A 16 -20.41 -3.66 -15.39
N ASP A 17 -21.22 -4.47 -14.72
CA ASP A 17 -22.42 -3.99 -14.01
C ASP A 17 -22.01 -3.36 -12.67
N LEU A 18 -21.98 -2.02 -12.62
CA LEU A 18 -21.62 -1.30 -11.39
C LEU A 18 -22.66 -1.46 -10.28
N ASP A 19 -23.86 -1.99 -10.52
CA ASP A 19 -24.81 -2.34 -9.45
C ASP A 19 -24.46 -3.66 -8.77
N ASN A 20 -23.60 -4.49 -9.38
CA ASN A 20 -23.07 -5.71 -8.78
C ASN A 20 -21.75 -5.43 -8.02
N PRO A 21 -21.67 -5.68 -6.69
CA PRO A 21 -20.46 -5.41 -5.90
C PRO A 21 -19.19 -6.10 -6.41
N ARG A 22 -19.30 -7.32 -6.94
CA ARG A 22 -18.13 -8.07 -7.45
C ARG A 22 -17.59 -7.47 -8.74
N GLU A 23 -18.47 -7.12 -9.67
CA GLU A 23 -18.09 -6.48 -10.94
C GLU A 23 -17.59 -5.05 -10.71
N ARG A 24 -18.12 -4.36 -9.69
CA ARG A 24 -17.60 -3.06 -9.27
C ARG A 24 -16.14 -3.13 -8.79
N ARG A 25 -15.74 -4.19 -8.09
CA ARG A 25 -14.33 -4.44 -7.73
C ARG A 25 -13.47 -4.66 -8.99
N MET A 26 -13.97 -5.37 -9.99
CA MET A 26 -13.28 -5.54 -11.28
C MET A 26 -13.14 -4.21 -12.02
N ALA A 27 -14.14 -3.34 -11.95
CA ALA A 27 -14.11 -2.01 -12.55
C ALA A 27 -13.00 -1.11 -11.97
N VAL A 28 -12.69 -1.25 -10.66
CA VAL A 28 -11.56 -0.56 -10.03
C VAL A 28 -10.22 -0.94 -10.67
N TYR A 29 -9.98 -2.24 -10.86
CA TYR A 29 -8.77 -2.73 -11.55
C TYR A 29 -8.75 -2.23 -13.01
N ALA A 30 -9.91 -2.22 -13.66
CA ALA A 30 -10.22 -1.54 -14.91
C ALA A 30 -9.54 -0.16 -15.04
N LEU A 31 -9.95 0.75 -14.16
CA LEU A 31 -9.46 2.13 -14.13
C LEU A 31 -8.00 2.22 -13.71
N ASN A 32 -7.59 1.45 -12.68
CA ASN A 32 -6.22 1.44 -12.22
C ASN A 32 -5.24 1.07 -13.34
N ASP A 33 -5.59 0.06 -14.14
CA ASP A 33 -4.77 -0.40 -15.27
C ASP A 33 -4.77 0.62 -16.41
N TYR A 34 -5.90 1.29 -16.68
CA TYR A 34 -5.96 2.40 -17.64
C TYR A 34 -4.97 3.52 -17.27
N TYR A 35 -5.13 4.09 -16.08
CA TYR A 35 -4.31 5.22 -15.64
C TYR A 35 -2.83 4.84 -15.52
N GLY A 36 -2.54 3.65 -14.97
CA GLY A 36 -1.17 3.13 -14.88
C GLY A 36 -0.54 2.90 -16.25
N SER A 37 -1.29 2.37 -17.23
CA SER A 37 -0.77 2.13 -18.57
C SER A 37 -0.50 3.42 -19.33
N VAL A 38 -1.38 4.42 -19.22
CA VAL A 38 -1.14 5.76 -19.80
C VAL A 38 0.09 6.41 -19.16
N LEU A 39 0.22 6.36 -17.83
CA LEU A 39 1.40 6.88 -17.14
C LEU A 39 2.68 6.13 -17.51
N ALA A 40 2.63 4.82 -17.70
CA ALA A 40 3.79 4.06 -18.14
C ALA A 40 4.22 4.44 -19.56
N GLU A 41 3.26 4.66 -20.46
CA GLU A 41 3.54 5.08 -21.83
C GLU A 41 4.08 6.50 -21.90
N VAL A 42 3.33 7.47 -21.37
CA VAL A 42 3.72 8.88 -21.35
C VAL A 42 4.98 9.08 -20.51
N GLY A 43 5.07 8.38 -19.38
CA GLY A 43 6.21 8.44 -18.50
C GLY A 43 7.50 7.95 -19.14
N GLY A 44 7.45 6.81 -19.84
CA GLY A 44 8.62 6.26 -20.52
C GLY A 44 9.02 7.03 -21.78
N GLY A 45 8.07 7.75 -22.40
CA GLY A 45 8.31 8.55 -23.60
C GLY A 45 8.82 9.96 -23.31
N ALA A 46 8.12 10.71 -22.45
CA ALA A 46 8.29 12.15 -22.32
C ALA A 46 8.63 12.62 -20.90
N LEU A 47 8.29 11.87 -19.83
CA LEU A 47 8.52 12.31 -18.43
C LEU A 47 9.75 11.67 -17.76
N ASP A 48 10.69 11.13 -18.54
CA ASP A 48 11.94 10.52 -18.07
C ASP A 48 11.75 9.42 -17.02
N PHE A 49 10.73 8.56 -17.17
CA PHE A 49 10.56 7.41 -16.28
C PHE A 49 11.61 6.35 -16.63
N TRP A 50 12.26 5.82 -15.59
CA TRP A 50 13.21 4.74 -15.77
C TRP A 50 12.43 3.43 -15.88
N PRO A 51 12.99 2.38 -16.49
CA PRO A 51 12.30 1.08 -16.60
C PRO A 51 11.77 0.55 -15.25
N ARG A 52 12.52 0.79 -14.16
CA ARG A 52 12.11 0.41 -12.80
C ARG A 52 10.86 1.15 -12.29
N ASP A 53 10.58 2.35 -12.79
CA ASP A 53 9.39 3.13 -12.42
C ASP A 53 8.15 2.64 -13.15
N LEU A 54 8.32 2.15 -14.39
CA LEU A 54 7.24 1.57 -15.19
C LEU A 54 6.66 0.31 -14.54
N GLU A 55 7.46 -0.39 -13.75
CA GLU A 55 7.05 -1.59 -12.99
C GLU A 55 6.35 -1.26 -11.67
N LYS A 56 6.33 0.02 -11.24
CA LYS A 56 5.68 0.44 -9.99
C LYS A 56 4.19 0.72 -10.21
N GLY A 57 3.43 0.71 -9.12
CA GLY A 57 2.00 1.03 -9.15
C GLY A 57 1.72 2.50 -9.49
N ILE A 58 0.48 2.76 -9.89
CA ILE A 58 -0.04 4.09 -10.29
C ILE A 58 0.32 5.21 -9.30
N LYS A 59 0.29 4.95 -7.98
CA LYS A 59 0.65 5.96 -6.96
C LYS A 59 2.08 6.49 -7.15
N HIS A 60 3.03 5.59 -7.40
CA HIS A 60 4.44 5.96 -7.59
C HIS A 60 4.62 6.72 -8.90
N GLN A 61 4.08 6.16 -9.99
CA GLN A 61 4.13 6.78 -11.32
C GLN A 61 3.50 8.18 -11.30
N TRP A 62 2.35 8.33 -10.65
CA TRP A 62 1.68 9.61 -10.55
C TRP A 62 2.47 10.60 -9.68
N LYS A 63 3.02 10.20 -8.54
CA LYS A 63 3.91 11.05 -7.73
C LYS A 63 5.07 11.59 -8.59
N LYS A 64 5.68 10.72 -9.40
CA LYS A 64 6.79 11.09 -10.28
C LYS A 64 6.34 12.05 -11.39
N ALA A 65 5.22 11.77 -12.06
CA ALA A 65 4.65 12.69 -13.05
C ALA A 65 4.37 14.07 -12.45
N LYS A 66 3.77 14.13 -11.25
CA LYS A 66 3.51 15.39 -10.55
C LYS A 66 4.79 16.19 -10.30
N SER A 67 5.86 15.52 -9.85
CA SER A 67 7.16 16.17 -9.65
C SER A 67 7.67 16.82 -10.95
N ARG A 68 7.59 16.13 -12.09
CA ARG A 68 8.01 16.68 -13.40
C ARG A 68 7.14 17.83 -13.86
N ILE A 69 5.82 17.70 -13.71
CA ILE A 69 4.87 18.75 -14.12
C ILE A 69 5.07 20.01 -13.30
N ASN A 70 5.34 19.90 -12.00
CA ASN A 70 5.56 21.05 -11.12
C ASN A 70 6.82 21.87 -11.46
N GLU A 71 7.69 21.38 -12.33
CA GLU A 71 8.87 22.11 -12.81
C GLU A 71 8.55 23.03 -13.98
N LEU A 72 7.39 22.86 -14.61
CA LEU A 72 6.86 23.79 -15.59
C LEU A 72 6.32 25.04 -14.89
N ASP A 73 6.66 26.22 -15.42
CA ASP A 73 6.17 27.51 -14.88
C ASP A 73 4.62 27.57 -14.81
N ASP A 74 3.93 26.94 -15.77
CA ASP A 74 2.47 26.84 -15.86
C ASP A 74 1.92 25.44 -15.49
N GLY A 75 2.73 24.61 -14.83
CA GLY A 75 2.44 23.23 -14.45
C GLY A 75 1.35 23.05 -13.39
N ASN A 76 0.14 23.53 -13.65
CA ASN A 76 -0.97 23.41 -12.71
C ASN A 76 -1.77 22.13 -12.97
N ILE A 77 -1.65 21.16 -12.06
CA ILE A 77 -2.40 19.91 -12.11
C ILE A 77 -3.88 20.20 -11.77
N PRO A 78 -4.83 19.98 -12.69
CA PRO A 78 -6.24 20.17 -12.40
C PRO A 78 -6.69 19.25 -11.24
N GLY A 79 -7.25 19.84 -10.19
CA GLY A 79 -7.62 19.09 -8.97
C GLY A 79 -8.51 17.87 -9.24
N LYS A 80 -9.43 17.97 -10.22
CA LYS A 80 -10.30 16.85 -10.64
C LYS A 80 -9.51 15.61 -11.10
N PHE A 81 -8.37 15.79 -11.77
CA PHE A 81 -7.54 14.70 -12.25
C PHE A 81 -6.75 14.06 -11.11
N ASN A 82 -6.18 14.89 -10.22
CA ASN A 82 -5.48 14.39 -9.04
C ASN A 82 -6.43 13.57 -8.15
N THR A 83 -7.64 14.08 -7.89
CA THR A 83 -8.66 13.36 -7.12
C THR A 83 -9.04 12.04 -7.77
N ALA A 84 -9.29 12.00 -9.09
CA ALA A 84 -9.67 10.75 -9.77
C ALA A 84 -8.61 9.65 -9.61
N ILE A 85 -7.33 9.97 -9.80
CA ILE A 85 -6.22 9.01 -9.70
C ILE A 85 -6.01 8.56 -8.26
N GLU A 86 -5.98 9.50 -7.31
CA GLU A 86 -5.79 9.19 -5.89
C GLU A 86 -6.93 8.32 -5.36
N SER A 87 -8.19 8.65 -5.68
CA SER A 87 -9.35 7.85 -5.27
C SER A 87 -9.34 6.45 -5.89
N VAL A 88 -9.01 6.29 -7.17
CA VAL A 88 -8.91 4.94 -7.79
C VAL A 88 -7.83 4.11 -7.09
N ASN A 89 -6.67 4.71 -6.79
CA ASN A 89 -5.58 4.02 -6.10
C ASN A 89 -5.93 3.64 -4.65
N GLU A 90 -6.58 4.54 -3.91
CA GLU A 90 -7.05 4.29 -2.54
C GLU A 90 -8.05 3.13 -2.52
N ILE A 91 -9.11 3.21 -3.31
CA ILE A 91 -10.13 2.15 -3.41
C ILE A 91 -9.48 0.82 -3.80
N ARG A 92 -8.53 0.84 -4.76
CA ARG A 92 -7.80 -0.37 -5.17
C ARG A 92 -7.03 -1.00 -4.00
N ASN A 93 -6.40 -0.19 -3.15
CA ASN A 93 -5.68 -0.68 -1.98
C ASN A 93 -6.66 -1.26 -0.97
N ASP A 94 -7.77 -0.58 -0.70
CA ASP A 94 -8.79 -1.05 0.25
C ASP A 94 -9.33 -2.42 -0.17
N ILE A 95 -9.77 -2.58 -1.42
CA ILE A 95 -10.28 -3.89 -1.90
C ILE A 95 -9.20 -4.98 -1.99
N SER A 96 -7.92 -4.61 -2.07
CA SER A 96 -6.81 -5.56 -2.05
C SER A 96 -6.50 -6.07 -0.64
N HIS A 97 -6.90 -5.33 0.39
CA HIS A 97 -6.74 -5.70 1.80
C HIS A 97 -8.03 -6.22 2.44
N ASP A 98 -9.19 -5.86 1.88
CA ASP A 98 -10.50 -6.25 2.35
C ASP A 98 -11.35 -6.86 1.20
N PHE A 99 -11.72 -8.13 1.37
CA PHE A 99 -12.54 -8.87 0.40
C PHE A 99 -14.03 -8.52 0.44
N GLU A 100 -14.46 -7.80 1.48
CA GLU A 100 -15.84 -7.36 1.67
C GLU A 100 -16.06 -5.91 1.25
N GLU A 101 -14.99 -5.12 1.15
CA GLU A 101 -15.05 -3.72 0.71
C GLU A 101 -15.79 -3.59 -0.63
N ILE A 102 -16.76 -2.68 -0.64
CA ILE A 102 -17.61 -2.39 -1.80
C ILE A 102 -17.27 -0.99 -2.31
N PRO A 103 -16.60 -0.88 -3.47
CA PRO A 103 -16.22 0.42 -4.03
C PRO A 103 -17.40 1.40 -4.17
N PRO A 104 -17.18 2.71 -3.98
CA PRO A 104 -18.19 3.73 -4.24
C PRO A 104 -18.45 3.90 -5.75
N LYS A 105 -19.70 3.64 -6.19
CA LYS A 105 -20.09 3.64 -7.61
C LYS A 105 -19.88 4.99 -8.30
N ASP A 106 -20.31 6.06 -7.65
CA ASP A 106 -20.27 7.44 -8.16
C ASP A 106 -18.83 7.92 -8.42
N ILE A 107 -17.88 7.53 -7.57
CA ILE A 107 -16.46 7.83 -7.77
C ILE A 107 -15.92 7.11 -9.00
N LEU A 108 -16.28 5.85 -9.21
CA LEU A 108 -15.83 5.09 -10.38
C LEU A 108 -16.39 5.65 -11.69
N GLU A 109 -17.67 6.02 -11.71
CA GLU A 109 -18.30 6.66 -12.87
C GLU A 109 -17.64 8.01 -13.21
N GLN A 110 -17.38 8.85 -12.20
CA GLN A 110 -16.67 10.12 -12.38
C GLN A 110 -15.24 9.93 -12.89
N SER A 111 -14.49 8.99 -12.29
CA SER A 111 -13.14 8.67 -12.72
C SER A 111 -13.12 8.12 -14.15
N ARG A 112 -14.13 7.35 -14.56
CA ARG A 112 -14.28 6.87 -15.94
C ARG A 112 -14.56 8.00 -16.92
N GLU A 113 -15.41 8.96 -16.56
CA GLU A 113 -15.76 10.12 -17.40
C GLU A 113 -14.55 11.05 -17.61
N LEU A 114 -13.72 11.22 -16.58
CA LEU A 114 -12.52 12.04 -16.63
C LEU A 114 -11.36 11.39 -17.38
N ALA A 115 -11.34 10.07 -17.51
CA ALA A 115 -10.20 9.31 -18.00
C ALA A 115 -9.67 9.77 -19.38
N PRO A 116 -10.52 10.04 -20.40
CA PRO A 116 -10.07 10.55 -21.70
C PRO A 116 -9.53 11.98 -21.62
N GLN A 117 -10.21 12.87 -20.88
CA GLN A 117 -9.78 14.26 -20.70
C GLN A 117 -8.44 14.35 -19.98
N TRP A 118 -8.25 13.49 -18.97
CA TRP A 118 -6.99 13.39 -18.25
C TRP A 118 -5.86 12.91 -19.16
N LYS A 119 -6.12 11.90 -20.01
CA LYS A 119 -5.15 11.38 -20.97
C LYS A 119 -4.69 12.47 -21.95
N ASP A 120 -5.63 13.21 -22.53
CA ASP A 120 -5.30 14.29 -23.46
C ASP A 120 -4.47 15.37 -22.75
N TRP A 121 -4.84 15.73 -21.52
CA TRP A 121 -4.10 16.69 -20.71
C TRP A 121 -2.69 16.22 -20.33
N ILE A 122 -2.52 14.96 -19.90
CA ILE A 122 -1.19 14.46 -19.51
C ILE A 122 -0.26 14.34 -20.72
N LEU A 123 -0.81 14.08 -21.91
CA LEU A 123 -0.05 14.12 -23.17
C LEU A 123 0.43 15.55 -23.47
N GLU A 124 -0.48 16.53 -23.45
CA GLU A 124 -0.15 17.94 -23.70
C GLU A 124 0.93 18.45 -22.73
N VAL A 125 0.75 18.27 -21.42
CA VAL A 125 1.73 18.74 -20.43
C VAL A 125 3.05 17.96 -20.50
N SER A 126 3.04 16.72 -20.98
CA SER A 126 4.28 15.95 -21.18
C SER A 126 5.08 16.45 -22.38
N GLU A 127 4.42 16.91 -23.45
CA GLU A 127 5.08 17.56 -24.59
C GLU A 127 5.68 18.91 -24.16
N ASP A 128 4.98 19.68 -23.32
CA ASP A 128 5.50 20.92 -22.75
C ASP A 128 6.73 20.66 -21.87
N TYR A 129 6.68 19.61 -21.04
CA TYR A 129 7.81 19.17 -20.23
C TYR A 129 9.01 18.74 -21.09
N GLU A 130 8.79 17.95 -22.15
CA GLU A 130 9.86 17.54 -23.07
C GLU A 130 10.53 18.77 -23.72
N GLN A 131 9.73 19.72 -24.22
CA GLN A 131 10.25 20.97 -24.78
C GLN A 131 11.01 21.81 -23.74
N HIS A 132 10.50 21.86 -22.50
CA HIS A 132 11.19 22.51 -21.40
C HIS A 132 12.55 21.85 -21.14
N GLN A 133 12.62 20.51 -21.05
CA GLN A 133 13.89 19.78 -20.87
C GLN A 133 14.89 20.05 -22.00
N GLU A 134 14.43 20.07 -23.25
CA GLU A 134 15.29 20.38 -24.41
C GLU A 134 15.85 21.81 -24.40
N SER A 135 15.18 22.73 -23.69
CA SER A 135 15.61 24.12 -23.59
C SER A 135 16.69 24.37 -22.53
N LEU A 136 16.91 23.41 -21.61
CA LEU A 136 17.82 23.56 -20.49
C LEU A 136 19.29 23.47 -20.90
N THR A 137 20.13 24.27 -20.24
CA THR A 137 21.57 24.07 -20.25
C THR A 137 21.95 22.80 -19.47
N ALA A 138 23.16 22.28 -19.70
CA ALA A 138 23.65 21.12 -18.96
C ALA A 138 23.68 21.35 -17.43
N THR A 139 23.96 22.58 -16.99
CA THR A 139 23.97 22.98 -15.58
C THR A 139 22.57 22.98 -15.00
N GLU A 140 21.59 23.59 -15.69
CA GLU A 140 20.20 23.61 -15.24
C GLU A 140 19.60 22.20 -15.18
N ALA A 141 19.85 21.37 -16.21
CA ALA A 141 19.40 19.99 -16.23
C ALA A 141 19.98 19.17 -15.07
N LEU A 142 21.27 19.34 -14.74
CA LEU A 142 21.89 18.70 -13.59
C LEU A 142 21.31 19.19 -12.26
N LYS A 143 21.09 20.50 -12.10
CA LYS A 143 20.44 21.07 -10.90
C LYS A 143 19.04 20.49 -10.73
N GLN A 144 18.27 20.40 -11.80
CA GLN A 144 16.93 19.84 -11.77
C GLN A 144 16.94 18.35 -11.39
N VAL A 145 17.84 17.55 -11.98
CA VAL A 145 18.03 16.14 -11.58
C VAL A 145 18.39 16.04 -10.10
N GLY A 146 19.31 16.86 -9.60
CA GLY A 146 19.69 16.89 -8.19
C GLY A 146 18.51 17.22 -7.28
N MET A 147 17.72 18.25 -7.63
CA MET A 147 16.53 18.64 -6.87
C MET A 147 15.49 17.53 -6.80
N ARG A 148 15.22 16.86 -7.93
CA ARG A 148 14.30 15.72 -8.00
C ARG A 148 14.75 14.58 -7.09
N THR A 149 16.04 14.26 -7.11
CA THR A 149 16.58 13.19 -6.26
C THR A 149 16.44 13.56 -4.78
N LEU A 150 16.68 14.83 -4.41
CA LEU A 150 16.48 15.32 -3.05
C LEU A 150 15.01 15.23 -2.61
N ASP A 151 14.06 15.59 -3.49
CA ASP A 151 12.61 15.44 -3.24
C ASP A 151 12.20 13.97 -3.06
N ASP A 152 12.82 13.05 -3.79
CA ASP A 152 12.57 11.61 -3.69
C ASP A 152 13.13 11.01 -2.38
N ILE A 153 14.27 11.53 -1.89
CA ILE A 153 14.87 11.10 -0.61
C ILE A 153 14.06 11.62 0.59
N GLN A 154 13.51 12.84 0.48
CA GLN A 154 12.75 13.49 1.54
C GLN A 154 11.46 12.73 1.86
N ASP A 155 11.30 12.33 3.13
CA ASP A 155 10.13 11.55 3.57
C ASP A 155 9.78 11.84 5.04
N GLN A 156 8.58 11.46 5.46
CA GLN A 156 8.15 11.58 6.85
C GLN A 156 8.82 10.48 7.69
N PRO A 157 9.56 10.83 8.78
CA PRO A 157 10.20 9.83 9.64
C PRO A 157 9.24 8.78 10.21
N GLN A 158 7.97 9.15 10.41
CA GLN A 158 6.93 8.27 10.94
C GLN A 158 6.57 7.11 9.99
N ASN A 159 6.94 7.20 8.71
CA ASN A 159 6.80 6.11 7.75
C ASN A 159 7.78 4.96 8.02
N TYR A 160 8.77 5.18 8.89
CA TYR A 160 9.81 4.21 9.24
C TYR A 160 9.63 3.72 10.67
N SER A 161 9.61 2.41 10.84
CA SER A 161 9.46 1.72 12.11
C SER A 161 10.79 1.12 12.60
N PHE A 162 10.77 0.49 13.78
CA PHE A 162 11.95 -0.17 14.38
C PHE A 162 13.15 0.75 14.67
N GLY A 163 12.91 2.03 14.97
CA GLY A 163 13.97 3.01 15.27
C GLY A 163 14.71 3.53 14.04
N LEU A 164 14.19 3.27 12.84
CA LEU A 164 14.71 3.80 11.57
C LEU A 164 14.23 5.23 11.28
N ASP A 165 13.27 5.74 12.06
CA ASP A 165 12.81 7.13 12.08
C ASP A 165 13.96 8.12 12.26
N ASN A 166 14.86 7.87 13.22
CA ASN A 166 16.02 8.75 13.47
C ASN A 166 16.99 8.79 12.28
N GLN A 167 17.10 7.71 11.52
CA GLN A 167 17.95 7.69 10.31
C GLN A 167 17.30 8.52 9.20
N GLN A 168 15.98 8.44 9.03
CA GLN A 168 15.26 9.29 8.08
C GLN A 168 15.30 10.77 8.49
N GLU A 169 15.26 11.09 9.79
CA GLU A 169 15.47 12.46 10.27
C GLU A 169 16.84 13.01 9.86
N SER A 170 17.91 12.23 10.06
CA SER A 170 19.26 12.60 9.63
C SER A 170 19.33 12.82 8.11
N LEU A 171 18.74 11.92 7.31
CA LEU A 171 18.69 12.09 5.84
C LEU A 171 17.96 13.38 5.45
N ASN A 172 16.88 13.74 6.14
CA ASN A 172 16.13 14.97 5.85
C ASN A 172 16.93 16.24 6.18
N GLU A 173 17.78 16.20 7.20
CA GLU A 173 18.72 17.30 7.51
C GLU A 173 19.74 17.48 6.37
N ASP A 174 20.34 16.38 5.91
CA ASP A 174 21.29 16.37 4.80
C ASP A 174 20.64 16.84 3.49
N VAL A 175 19.39 16.41 3.22
CA VAL A 175 18.59 16.89 2.08
C VAL A 175 18.45 18.42 2.11
N THR A 176 18.14 18.98 3.28
CA THR A 176 17.93 20.42 3.44
C THR A 176 19.22 21.21 3.17
N GLN A 177 20.36 20.69 3.64
CA GLN A 177 21.66 21.27 3.38
C GLN A 177 22.01 21.23 1.88
N LEU A 178 21.96 20.04 1.27
CA LEU A 178 22.31 19.86 -0.14
C LEU A 178 21.39 20.64 -1.07
N ARG A 179 20.10 20.80 -0.72
CA ARG A 179 19.19 21.67 -1.46
C ARG A 179 19.68 23.12 -1.48
N THR A 180 20.07 23.64 -0.31
CA THR A 180 20.59 25.01 -0.19
C THR A 180 21.89 25.19 -0.99
N GLU A 181 22.78 24.20 -0.94
CA GLU A 181 24.03 24.22 -1.69
C GLU A 181 23.78 24.19 -3.20
N LEU A 182 22.87 23.33 -3.66
CA LEU A 182 22.51 23.20 -5.07
C LEU A 182 21.87 24.47 -5.62
N GLU A 183 20.97 25.12 -4.86
CA GLU A 183 20.39 26.43 -5.22
C GLU A 183 21.45 27.53 -5.34
N GLY A 184 22.48 27.48 -4.48
CA GLY A 184 23.58 28.44 -4.47
C GLY A 184 24.55 28.33 -5.63
N VAL A 185 24.56 27.21 -6.36
CA VAL A 185 25.41 27.02 -7.55
C VAL A 185 24.93 27.93 -8.69
N SER A 186 25.85 28.69 -9.29
CA SER A 186 25.54 29.58 -10.42
C SER A 186 25.05 28.82 -11.66
N ASP A 187 24.07 29.39 -12.35
CA ASP A 187 23.51 28.89 -13.62
C ASP A 187 24.40 29.31 -14.80
N GLU A 188 25.66 28.88 -14.79
CA GLU A 188 26.58 29.07 -15.92
C GLU A 188 26.36 27.99 -16.98
N ASP A 189 26.56 28.33 -18.27
CA ASP A 189 26.45 27.36 -19.38
C ASP A 189 27.39 26.15 -19.25
N SER A 190 28.45 26.26 -18.43
CA SER A 190 29.43 25.19 -18.21
C SER A 190 29.30 24.56 -16.83
N VAL A 191 29.28 23.22 -16.81
CA VAL A 191 29.25 22.42 -15.58
C VAL A 191 30.49 22.71 -14.72
N THR A 192 30.24 23.23 -13.52
CA THR A 192 31.30 23.57 -12.56
C THR A 192 31.70 22.35 -11.73
N ARG A 193 32.91 22.37 -11.16
CA ARG A 193 33.36 21.32 -10.23
C ARG A 193 32.51 21.29 -8.95
N GLU A 194 32.03 22.45 -8.53
CA GLU A 194 31.14 22.58 -7.38
C GLU A 194 29.83 21.83 -7.60
N LEU A 195 29.18 22.03 -8.75
CA LEU A 195 27.97 21.29 -9.12
C LEU A 195 28.20 19.78 -9.12
N VAL A 196 29.31 19.32 -9.72
CA VAL A 196 29.63 17.88 -9.77
C VAL A 196 29.80 17.29 -8.37
N ASN A 197 30.40 18.03 -7.43
CA ASN A 197 30.55 17.58 -6.06
C ASN A 197 29.19 17.47 -5.37
N VAL A 198 28.35 18.50 -5.44
CA VAL A 198 27.01 18.49 -4.83
C VAL A 198 26.17 17.34 -5.40
N ILE A 199 26.17 17.14 -6.72
CA ILE A 199 25.47 16.01 -7.35
C ILE A 199 26.02 14.66 -6.88
N SER A 200 27.33 14.53 -6.67
CA SER A 200 27.92 13.29 -6.15
C SER A 200 27.45 12.99 -4.72
N GLU A 201 27.34 14.00 -3.87
CA GLU A 201 26.82 13.87 -2.50
C GLU A 201 25.33 13.50 -2.50
N ILE A 202 24.53 14.09 -3.40
CA ILE A 202 23.12 13.71 -3.60
C ILE A 202 23.00 12.23 -4.00
N MET A 203 23.87 11.74 -4.89
CA MET A 203 23.88 10.33 -5.30
C MET A 203 24.32 9.39 -4.18
N GLU A 204 25.16 9.84 -3.24
CA GLU A 204 25.50 9.07 -2.05
C GLU A 204 24.30 8.99 -1.11
N LEU A 205 23.60 10.10 -0.92
CA LEU A 205 22.39 10.16 -0.10
C LEU A 205 21.25 9.29 -0.65
N GLU A 206 21.10 9.19 -1.98
CA GLU A 206 20.16 8.28 -2.64
C GLU A 206 20.46 6.81 -2.28
N ARG A 207 21.74 6.42 -2.21
CA ARG A 207 22.12 5.05 -1.83
C ARG A 207 21.85 4.77 -0.36
N ASP A 208 22.06 5.76 0.51
CA ASP A 208 21.76 5.64 1.93
C ASP A 208 20.25 5.47 2.16
N LYS A 209 19.44 6.22 1.40
CA LYS A 209 17.98 6.06 1.34
C LYS A 209 17.57 4.66 0.88
N ASP A 210 18.14 4.14 -0.21
CA ASP A 210 17.88 2.78 -0.70
C ASP A 210 18.21 1.71 0.37
N SER A 211 19.32 1.90 1.09
CA SER A 211 19.73 1.02 2.18
C SER A 211 18.73 1.05 3.34
N LEU A 212 18.30 2.25 3.76
CA LEU A 212 17.30 2.44 4.80
C LEU A 212 15.97 1.76 4.45
N GLU A 213 15.46 1.96 3.24
CA GLU A 213 14.23 1.32 2.78
C GLU A 213 14.34 -0.20 2.72
N SER A 214 15.50 -0.71 2.28
CA SER A 214 15.75 -2.15 2.25
C SER A 214 15.77 -2.74 3.67
N GLU A 215 16.38 -2.05 4.63
CA GLU A 215 16.39 -2.46 6.02
C GLU A 215 14.98 -2.43 6.63
N HIS A 216 14.21 -1.36 6.37
CA HIS A 216 12.84 -1.23 6.82
C HIS A 216 11.97 -2.40 6.33
N ARG A 217 11.98 -2.69 5.03
CA ARG A 217 11.24 -3.81 4.43
C ARG A 217 11.63 -5.16 5.05
N MET A 218 12.92 -5.37 5.29
CA MET A 218 13.41 -6.62 5.89
C MET A 218 12.87 -6.79 7.32
N ARG A 219 12.89 -5.73 8.13
CA ARG A 219 12.41 -5.77 9.51
C ARG A 219 10.89 -5.93 9.60
N GLU A 220 10.14 -5.28 8.71
CA GLU A 220 8.70 -5.48 8.57
C GLU A 220 8.36 -6.92 8.21
N GLU A 221 9.08 -7.50 7.23
CA GLU A 221 8.87 -8.89 6.84
C GLU A 221 9.22 -9.85 7.98
N GLU A 222 10.30 -9.60 8.72
CA GLU A 222 10.66 -10.41 9.88
C GLU A 222 9.61 -10.31 10.99
N ALA A 223 9.11 -9.11 11.28
CA ALA A 223 8.03 -8.90 12.24
C ALA A 223 6.75 -9.63 11.81
N ARG A 224 6.37 -9.55 10.53
CA ARG A 224 5.23 -10.29 9.98
C ARG A 224 5.42 -11.79 10.11
N ARG A 225 6.60 -12.33 9.75
CA ARG A 225 6.90 -13.76 9.89
C ARG A 225 6.86 -14.21 11.35
N ARG A 226 7.37 -13.40 12.28
CA ARG A 226 7.28 -13.69 13.72
C ARG A 226 5.83 -13.71 14.20
N GLU A 227 5.01 -12.76 13.74
CA GLU A 227 3.58 -12.73 14.07
C GLU A 227 2.82 -13.91 13.47
N GLU A 228 3.11 -14.28 12.22
CA GLU A 228 2.55 -15.49 11.57
C GLU A 228 2.97 -16.75 12.32
N THR A 229 4.24 -16.83 12.74
CA THR A 229 4.76 -17.96 13.54
C THR A 229 4.07 -18.00 14.90
N ARG A 230 3.98 -16.87 15.59
CA ARG A 230 3.26 -16.74 16.87
C ARG A 230 1.81 -17.19 16.72
N ARG A 231 1.11 -16.73 15.68
CA ARG A 231 -0.27 -17.14 15.38
C ARG A 231 -0.35 -18.64 15.10
N ALA A 232 0.56 -19.19 14.31
CA ALA A 232 0.57 -20.62 13.98
C ALA A 232 0.87 -21.49 15.21
N GLU A 233 1.86 -21.13 16.03
CA GLU A 233 2.22 -21.81 17.28
C GLU A 233 1.07 -21.78 18.29
N ASN A 234 0.32 -20.68 18.29
CA ASN A 234 -0.83 -20.48 19.18
C ASN A 234 -2.14 -21.02 18.59
N THR A 235 -2.18 -21.52 17.36
CA THR A 235 -3.39 -22.12 16.78
C THR A 235 -3.44 -23.60 17.10
N MET A 236 -4.47 -24.03 17.82
CA MET A 236 -4.74 -25.43 18.12
C MET A 236 -5.99 -25.94 17.41
N ARG A 237 -5.96 -27.21 17.01
CA ARG A 237 -7.16 -27.92 16.55
C ARG A 237 -7.91 -28.45 17.76
N VAL A 238 -9.19 -28.14 17.83
CA VAL A 238 -10.08 -28.61 18.89
C VAL A 238 -11.36 -29.15 18.26
N ILE A 239 -12.00 -30.06 18.98
CA ILE A 239 -13.26 -30.68 18.57
C ILE A 239 -14.35 -30.15 19.51
N VAL A 240 -15.48 -29.71 18.95
CA VAL A 240 -16.65 -29.33 19.74
C VAL A 240 -17.22 -30.59 20.39
N THR A 241 -17.23 -30.64 21.72
CA THR A 241 -17.83 -31.76 22.44
C THR A 241 -19.23 -31.44 22.94
N GLU A 242 -19.50 -30.18 23.24
CA GLU A 242 -20.82 -29.70 23.61
C GLU A 242 -21.07 -28.37 22.87
N PRO A 243 -22.11 -28.28 22.03
CA PRO A 243 -22.48 -27.03 21.36
C PRO A 243 -22.95 -25.99 22.39
N VAL A 244 -23.24 -24.77 21.93
CA VAL A 244 -23.64 -23.66 22.80
C VAL A 244 -24.84 -24.04 23.67
N ASP A 245 -24.68 -23.95 25.00
CA ASP A 245 -25.73 -24.22 25.97
C ASP A 245 -26.62 -22.98 26.26
N ASP A 246 -27.64 -23.17 27.11
CA ASP A 246 -28.57 -22.09 27.51
C ASP A 246 -27.88 -20.91 28.23
N PHE A 247 -26.62 -21.07 28.67
CA PHE A 247 -25.82 -20.02 29.30
C PHE A 247 -24.83 -19.36 28.33
N GLY A 248 -24.84 -19.75 27.06
CA GLY A 248 -23.92 -19.27 26.04
C GLY A 248 -22.52 -19.87 26.16
N GLN A 249 -22.37 -21.05 26.75
CA GLN A 249 -21.10 -21.74 26.86
C GLN A 249 -20.97 -22.81 25.79
N ILE A 250 -19.82 -22.88 25.13
CA ILE A 250 -19.44 -23.96 24.22
C ILE A 250 -18.22 -24.69 24.79
N THR A 251 -18.21 -26.01 24.67
CA THR A 251 -17.12 -26.86 25.19
C THR A 251 -16.35 -27.48 24.04
N PHE A 252 -15.02 -27.31 24.08
CA PHE A 252 -14.09 -27.92 23.14
C PHE A 252 -13.15 -28.89 23.85
N VAL A 253 -12.67 -29.89 23.12
CA VAL A 253 -11.58 -30.76 23.55
C VAL A 253 -10.44 -30.71 22.55
N ARG A 254 -9.23 -30.50 23.06
CA ARG A 254 -8.00 -30.77 22.34
C ARG A 254 -7.56 -32.20 22.63
N HIS A 255 -7.49 -33.00 21.58
CA HIS A 255 -6.90 -34.33 21.63
C HIS A 255 -5.50 -34.30 21.01
N GLU A 256 -4.47 -34.67 21.79
CA GLU A 256 -3.10 -34.83 21.28
C GLU A 256 -2.58 -36.20 21.66
N VAL A 257 -2.14 -36.99 20.67
CA VAL A 257 -1.73 -38.39 20.88
C VAL A 257 -0.61 -38.47 21.93
N GLY A 258 -0.88 -39.20 23.03
CA GLY A 258 0.07 -39.38 24.12
C GLY A 258 0.03 -38.31 25.21
N LYS A 259 -0.90 -37.35 25.13
CA LYS A 259 -1.21 -36.38 26.20
C LYS A 259 -2.65 -36.57 26.70
N PRO A 260 -2.96 -36.19 27.96
CA PRO A 260 -4.34 -36.09 28.43
C PRO A 260 -5.11 -35.07 27.60
N ASP A 261 -6.40 -35.34 27.40
CA ASP A 261 -7.31 -34.39 26.76
C ASP A 261 -7.39 -33.09 27.57
N GLU A 262 -7.36 -31.96 26.88
CA GLU A 262 -7.57 -30.65 27.49
C GLU A 262 -8.95 -30.12 27.08
N THR A 263 -9.79 -29.85 28.08
CA THR A 263 -11.14 -29.29 27.88
C THR A 263 -11.13 -27.78 28.07
N TYR A 264 -11.67 -27.07 27.08
CA TYR A 264 -11.83 -25.62 27.06
C TYR A 264 -13.32 -25.29 27.10
N VAL A 265 -13.70 -24.31 27.93
CA VAL A 265 -15.08 -23.81 27.98
C VAL A 265 -15.04 -22.32 27.65
N VAL A 266 -15.74 -21.95 26.59
CA VAL A 266 -15.75 -20.58 26.06
C VAL A 266 -17.13 -19.97 26.25
N ASN A 267 -17.17 -18.76 26.82
CA ASN A 267 -18.40 -17.99 26.95
C ASN A 267 -18.61 -17.13 25.68
N VAL A 268 -19.53 -17.57 24.84
CA VAL A 268 -19.89 -16.97 23.54
C VAL A 268 -20.53 -15.58 23.74
N HIS A 269 -21.23 -15.36 24.86
CA HIS A 269 -21.85 -14.09 25.21
C HIS A 269 -20.92 -13.10 25.93
N HIS A 270 -19.63 -13.39 26.07
CA HIS A 270 -18.72 -12.45 26.73
C HIS A 270 -18.70 -11.11 25.97
N ALA A 271 -18.77 -10.00 26.70
CA ALA A 271 -18.84 -8.65 26.13
C ALA A 271 -17.66 -8.22 25.23
N LYS A 272 -16.60 -9.04 25.15
CA LYS A 272 -15.43 -8.79 24.29
C LYS A 272 -15.34 -9.78 23.12
N THR A 273 -16.30 -10.70 22.99
CA THR A 273 -16.45 -11.56 21.81
C THR A 273 -17.20 -10.75 20.74
N PRO A 274 -16.56 -10.40 19.62
CA PRO A 274 -17.18 -9.72 18.48
C PRO A 274 -18.31 -10.55 17.89
N GLU A 275 -19.21 -9.83 17.22
CA GLU A 275 -20.49 -10.33 16.77
C GLU A 275 -20.34 -11.47 15.76
N GLU A 276 -19.48 -11.33 14.76
CA GLU A 276 -19.21 -12.36 13.75
C GLU A 276 -18.71 -13.68 14.38
N VAL A 277 -17.77 -13.61 15.32
CA VAL A 277 -17.27 -14.80 16.03
C VAL A 277 -18.36 -15.43 16.89
N ARG A 278 -19.25 -14.61 17.46
CA ARG A 278 -20.39 -15.11 18.23
C ARG A 278 -21.35 -15.91 17.36
N GLU A 279 -21.69 -15.38 16.19
CA GLU A 279 -22.56 -16.04 15.22
C GLU A 279 -21.94 -17.37 14.77
N ASN A 280 -20.66 -17.36 14.37
CA ASN A 280 -19.96 -18.57 13.96
C ASN A 280 -19.91 -19.64 15.07
N LEU A 281 -19.66 -19.24 16.33
CA LEU A 281 -19.64 -20.17 17.47
C LEU A 281 -21.04 -20.74 17.80
N MET A 282 -22.11 -19.97 17.56
CA MET A 282 -23.49 -20.42 17.78
C MET A 282 -23.94 -21.47 16.77
N ASP A 283 -23.34 -21.47 15.57
CA ASP A 283 -23.68 -22.39 14.50
C ASP A 283 -22.90 -23.72 14.57
N LEU A 284 -21.93 -23.85 15.49
CA LEU A 284 -21.14 -25.08 15.64
C LEU A 284 -21.94 -26.22 16.28
N GLU A 285 -21.84 -27.40 15.70
CA GLU A 285 -22.41 -28.64 16.21
C GLU A 285 -21.36 -29.51 16.90
N ALA A 286 -21.82 -30.52 17.65
CA ALA A 286 -20.91 -31.51 18.23
C ALA A 286 -20.14 -32.25 17.12
N ASP A 287 -18.89 -32.61 17.41
CA ASP A 287 -17.92 -33.23 16.52
C ASP A 287 -17.34 -32.32 15.41
N ASP A 288 -17.75 -31.05 15.33
CA ASP A 288 -17.11 -30.08 14.44
C ASP A 288 -15.64 -29.86 14.85
N GLU A 289 -14.73 -29.94 13.88
CA GLU A 289 -13.32 -29.62 14.05
C GLU A 289 -13.09 -28.14 13.74
N VAL A 290 -12.62 -27.38 14.72
CA VAL A 290 -12.34 -25.96 14.57
C VAL A 290 -10.91 -25.62 14.94
N ARG A 291 -10.41 -24.52 14.37
CA ARG A 291 -9.11 -23.95 14.74
C ARG A 291 -9.32 -22.83 15.76
N PHE A 292 -8.58 -22.94 16.86
CA PHE A 292 -8.70 -22.05 17.99
C PHE A 292 -7.36 -21.36 18.22
N LEU A 293 -7.30 -20.02 18.13
CA LEU A 293 -6.09 -19.26 18.45
C LEU A 293 -6.07 -18.97 19.95
N VAL A 294 -5.03 -19.45 20.61
CA VAL A 294 -4.82 -19.32 22.06
C VAL A 294 -3.79 -18.25 22.37
N GLU A 295 -4.24 -17.12 22.90
CA GLU A 295 -3.33 -16.10 23.43
C GLU A 295 -3.11 -16.28 24.96
N GLU A 296 -2.00 -15.71 25.47
CA GLU A 296 -1.36 -16.05 26.76
C GLU A 296 -2.23 -15.93 28.03
N SER A 297 -3.43 -15.33 27.97
CA SER A 297 -4.30 -15.14 29.13
C SER A 297 -5.31 -16.29 29.34
N MET A 298 -4.80 -17.50 29.60
CA MET A 298 -5.61 -18.66 29.99
C MET A 298 -5.51 -18.95 31.50
N SER A 299 -6.64 -19.12 32.17
CA SER A 299 -6.70 -19.50 33.59
C SER A 299 -7.41 -20.85 33.76
N ARG A 300 -6.99 -21.68 34.73
CA ARG A 300 -7.67 -22.96 35.03
C ARG A 300 -8.67 -22.79 36.16
N ASP A 301 -9.88 -23.28 35.96
CA ASP A 301 -10.88 -23.40 37.02
C ASP A 301 -10.52 -24.53 38.00
N LYS A 302 -11.29 -24.63 39.08
CA LYS A 302 -11.15 -25.67 40.12
C LYS A 302 -11.35 -27.10 39.62
N ASN A 303 -11.92 -27.29 38.43
CA ASN A 303 -12.16 -28.58 37.79
C ASN A 303 -11.10 -28.90 36.72
N GLY A 304 -10.09 -28.04 36.56
CA GLY A 304 -9.03 -28.18 35.56
C GLY A 304 -9.43 -27.73 34.15
N ARG A 305 -10.63 -27.16 33.97
CA ARG A 305 -11.09 -26.55 32.72
C ARG A 305 -10.34 -25.26 32.51
N ILE A 306 -9.97 -24.98 31.26
CA ILE A 306 -9.32 -23.72 30.92
C ILE A 306 -10.42 -22.69 30.62
N GLU A 307 -10.58 -21.71 31.51
CA GLU A 307 -11.40 -20.52 31.33
C GLU A 307 -10.58 -19.45 30.61
N THR A 308 -11.05 -19.06 29.43
CA THR A 308 -10.40 -18.05 28.59
C THR A 308 -11.12 -16.70 28.73
N THR A 309 -10.40 -15.63 29.07
CA THR A 309 -10.87 -14.26 28.79
C THR A 309 -10.64 -14.01 27.29
N PRO A 310 -11.52 -13.30 26.55
CA PRO A 310 -11.77 -13.67 25.15
C PRO A 310 -10.62 -13.39 24.18
N TYR A 311 -10.71 -14.14 23.07
CA TYR A 311 -10.39 -13.83 21.67
C TYR A 311 -9.18 -14.61 21.11
N ILE A 312 -9.16 -15.26 19.92
CA ILE A 312 -10.01 -15.33 18.71
C ILE A 312 -10.12 -16.81 18.28
N ALA A 313 -11.27 -17.28 17.82
CA ALA A 313 -11.32 -18.47 16.98
C ALA A 313 -11.36 -18.00 15.53
N ASP A 314 -10.28 -18.22 14.76
CA ASP A 314 -10.38 -18.17 13.30
C ASP A 314 -11.01 -19.51 12.90
N ILE A 315 -12.35 -19.55 12.93
CA ILE A 315 -13.13 -20.73 12.57
C ILE A 315 -13.08 -20.80 11.03
N ARG A 316 -12.16 -21.60 10.51
CA ARG A 316 -12.06 -21.91 9.07
C ARG A 316 -12.64 -23.27 8.75
#